data_AF-A0A8C9KZ31-F1
#
_entry.id   AF-A0A8C9KZ31-F1
#
_cell.length_a   1.000
_cell.length_b   1.000
_cell.length_c   1.000
_cell.angle_alpha   90.00
_cell.angle_beta   90.00
_cell.angle_gamma   90.00
#
_symmetry.space_group_name_H-M   'P 1'
#
loop_
_entity.id
_entity.type
_entity.pdbx_description
1 polymer ?
#
loop_
_entity_poly.entity_id
_entity_poly.type
_entity_poly.pdbx_seq_one_letter_code
_entity_poly.pdbx_strand_id
1 'polypeptide(L)'
;MKLAHVTLLFLCFYKSFCKDLLDNKCLTEKYTHLSCNKVFCQPWQKCIDGTCVCKLPYQCPKNGSRVCSTNGKSYLTYCQQKSFECLQPRAKFLNNGTCIAEGEFSVSLKYGTTTSEGIVEVKLVDQDKKMFICKKAWSIVEANVACLELGFQQGAFEVQKSFEVPEDLHVNSTECLHVHCRGLETSLAECTFIKKRTKNYQDLAGVVCYTQNTVSSANDSFRCVNGKYIPQKKTCNGVNDCGDQSDELCCKGCRGKSFLCKSGVCIPNKYKCNGELDCITGEDEIGCKEETELLTANMDAERKRIKSLLPKLSCGVKPIRPTRRKRVVGGKPAEIMYVHFHICCLVLIFLTALRGKYFVD
;
A
#
# COMPACT_ATOMS: atom_id res chain seq x y z
N MET A 1 51.46 -21.85 26.89
CA MET A 1 51.03 -20.52 26.39
C MET A 1 50.30 -20.62 25.03
N LYS A 2 49.23 -21.43 24.92
CA LYS A 2 48.38 -21.49 23.72
C LYS A 2 46.96 -21.89 24.12
N LEU A 3 46.20 -20.98 24.75
CA LEU A 3 44.74 -21.18 24.91
C LEU A 3 43.95 -19.88 25.17
N ALA A 4 44.50 -18.70 24.81
CA ALA A 4 43.84 -17.41 25.07
C ALA A 4 43.53 -16.58 23.81
N HIS A 5 43.88 -17.06 22.60
CA HIS A 5 43.70 -16.29 21.35
C HIS A 5 42.57 -16.77 20.44
N VAL A 6 41.89 -17.87 20.75
CA VAL A 6 40.82 -18.43 19.88
C VAL A 6 39.42 -18.01 20.33
N THR A 7 39.25 -17.53 21.56
CA THR A 7 37.95 -17.10 22.10
C THR A 7 37.58 -15.64 21.78
N LEU A 8 38.54 -14.79 21.40
CA LEU A 8 38.27 -13.38 21.09
C LEU A 8 37.79 -13.16 19.64
N LEU A 9 38.09 -14.07 18.71
CA LEU A 9 37.63 -14.00 17.31
C LEU A 9 36.21 -14.56 17.10
N PHE A 10 35.73 -15.44 18.00
CA PHE A 10 34.36 -15.96 17.93
C PHE A 10 33.30 -15.01 18.53
N LEU A 11 33.70 -14.07 19.40
CA LEU A 11 32.78 -13.09 20.00
C LEU A 11 32.56 -11.84 19.12
N CYS A 12 33.38 -11.60 18.09
CA CYS A 12 33.14 -10.52 17.11
C CYS A 12 32.17 -10.91 16.00
N PHE A 13 31.90 -12.19 15.75
CA PHE A 13 30.95 -12.62 14.72
C PHE A 13 29.48 -12.57 15.15
N TYR A 14 29.19 -12.47 16.45
CA TYR A 14 27.80 -12.46 16.95
C TYR A 14 27.21 -11.06 17.18
N LYS A 15 28.00 -9.99 17.00
CA LYS A 15 27.60 -8.62 17.33
C LYS A 15 27.56 -7.63 16.16
N SER A 16 27.68 -8.09 14.91
CA SER A 16 27.69 -7.18 13.74
C SER A 16 26.95 -7.71 12.50
N PHE A 17 25.84 -8.42 12.69
CA PHE A 17 24.91 -8.78 11.61
C PHE A 17 23.54 -8.09 11.78
N CYS A 18 23.53 -6.83 12.20
CA CYS A 18 22.46 -5.95 11.73
C CYS A 18 22.81 -5.68 10.25
N LYS A 19 22.42 -6.57 9.34
CA LYS A 19 22.50 -6.30 7.90
C LYS A 19 21.81 -4.95 7.71
N ASP A 20 22.52 -3.98 7.14
CA ASP A 20 21.92 -2.72 6.75
C ASP A 20 20.91 -3.01 5.64
N LEU A 21 19.64 -3.14 6.04
CA LEU A 21 18.53 -3.49 5.14
C LEU A 21 18.05 -2.28 4.36
N LEU A 22 18.47 -1.07 4.73
CA LEU A 22 18.06 0.16 4.08
C LEU A 22 19.07 0.55 2.99
N ASP A 23 18.56 1.18 1.95
CA ASP A 23 19.40 1.82 0.94
C ASP A 23 19.52 3.32 1.18
N ASN A 24 20.66 3.73 1.76
CA ASN A 24 20.94 5.13 2.08
C ASN A 24 20.89 6.06 0.85
N LYS A 25 21.18 5.55 -0.36
CA LYS A 25 21.05 6.34 -1.59
C LYS A 25 19.60 6.59 -1.99
N CYS A 26 18.70 5.66 -1.64
CA CYS A 26 17.27 5.77 -1.90
C CYS A 26 16.59 6.70 -0.87
N LEU A 27 17.08 6.71 0.38
CA LEU A 27 16.52 7.52 1.46
C LEU A 27 16.66 9.03 1.23
N THR A 28 17.64 9.48 0.44
CA THR A 28 17.79 10.90 0.09
C THR A 28 16.63 11.42 -0.76
N GLU A 29 16.01 10.55 -1.56
CA GLU A 29 14.90 10.88 -2.45
C GLU A 29 13.54 10.97 -1.73
N LYS A 30 13.44 10.48 -0.48
CA LYS A 30 12.23 10.55 0.35
C LYS A 30 10.96 10.02 -0.35
N TYR A 31 11.06 8.82 -0.92
CA TYR A 31 9.92 8.17 -1.56
C TYR A 31 8.77 7.89 -0.59
N THR A 32 7.54 8.03 -1.09
CA THR A 32 6.29 7.74 -0.38
C THR A 32 5.35 6.92 -1.27
N HIS A 33 4.15 6.60 -0.78
CA HIS A 33 3.09 5.98 -1.57
C HIS A 33 2.67 6.79 -2.82
N LEU A 34 3.07 8.07 -2.92
CA LEU A 34 2.86 8.92 -4.09
C LEU A 34 4.00 8.83 -5.12
N SER A 35 5.04 8.04 -4.89
CA SER A 35 6.20 7.96 -5.78
C SER A 35 6.05 6.81 -6.79
N CYS A 36 5.67 7.14 -8.03
CA CYS A 36 5.40 6.12 -9.06
C CYS A 36 6.64 5.37 -9.56
N ASN A 37 7.84 5.84 -9.21
CA ASN A 37 9.09 5.13 -9.46
C ASN A 37 9.25 3.86 -8.59
N LYS A 38 8.46 3.75 -7.50
CA LYS A 38 8.54 2.65 -6.54
C LYS A 38 7.26 1.83 -6.43
N VAL A 39 6.10 2.48 -6.44
CA VAL A 39 4.79 1.85 -6.27
C VAL A 39 3.80 2.31 -7.33
N PHE A 40 2.78 1.50 -7.60
CA PHE A 40 1.69 1.93 -8.48
C PHE A 40 0.83 3.01 -7.81
N CYS A 41 0.46 4.04 -8.56
CA CYS A 41 -0.52 5.02 -8.12
C CYS A 41 -1.90 4.39 -7.91
N GLN A 42 -2.71 5.01 -7.04
CA GLN A 42 -4.08 4.58 -6.83
C GLN A 42 -4.94 4.77 -8.11
N PRO A 43 -6.06 4.05 -8.28
CA PRO A 43 -6.84 4.11 -9.51
C PRO A 43 -7.35 5.52 -9.89
N TRP A 44 -7.63 6.35 -8.88
CA TRP A 44 -8.03 7.76 -9.00
C TRP A 44 -6.85 8.74 -9.14
N GLN A 45 -5.62 8.25 -9.31
CA GLN A 45 -4.41 9.02 -9.55
C GLN A 45 -3.73 8.61 -10.87
N LYS A 46 -2.84 9.45 -11.39
CA LYS A 46 -1.97 9.19 -12.55
C LYS A 46 -0.53 9.55 -12.21
N CYS A 47 0.43 8.83 -12.78
CA CYS A 47 1.85 9.12 -12.66
C CYS A 47 2.23 10.25 -13.64
N ILE A 48 2.80 11.34 -13.11
CA ILE A 48 3.38 12.45 -13.87
C ILE A 48 4.72 12.78 -13.20
N ASP A 49 5.82 12.79 -13.97
CA ASP A 49 7.16 13.15 -13.49
C ASP A 49 7.59 12.43 -12.20
N GLY A 50 7.35 11.12 -12.12
CA GLY A 50 7.71 10.30 -10.96
C GLY A 50 6.79 10.44 -9.74
N THR A 51 5.73 11.25 -9.83
CA THR A 51 4.77 11.50 -8.74
C THR A 51 3.33 11.17 -9.14
N CYS A 52 2.56 10.62 -8.20
CA CYS A 52 1.14 10.32 -8.34
C CYS A 52 0.30 11.57 -8.08
N VAL A 53 -0.31 12.09 -9.14
CA VAL A 53 -1.17 13.27 -9.12
C VAL A 53 -2.63 12.85 -9.28
N CYS A 54 -3.53 13.56 -8.60
CA CYS A 54 -4.96 13.31 -8.68
C CYS A 54 -5.48 13.38 -10.13
N LYS A 55 -6.31 12.41 -10.52
CA LYS A 55 -7.14 12.52 -11.74
C LYS A 55 -8.32 13.43 -11.45
N LEU A 56 -8.92 13.97 -12.52
CA LEU A 56 -10.21 14.64 -12.44
C LEU A 56 -11.34 13.58 -12.39
N PRO A 57 -12.46 13.82 -11.68
CA PRO A 57 -13.48 12.78 -11.48
C PRO A 57 -14.02 12.17 -12.78
N TYR A 58 -14.13 12.94 -13.85
CA TYR A 58 -14.60 12.42 -15.15
C TYR A 58 -13.61 11.47 -15.84
N GLN A 59 -12.35 11.41 -15.41
CA GLN A 59 -11.32 10.49 -15.93
C GLN A 59 -11.41 9.10 -15.29
N CYS A 60 -12.25 8.93 -14.27
CA CYS A 60 -12.52 7.65 -13.64
C CYS A 60 -13.46 6.79 -14.50
N PRO A 61 -13.36 5.44 -14.43
CA PRO A 61 -14.35 4.54 -15.00
C PRO A 61 -15.76 4.84 -14.47
N LYS A 62 -16.74 4.79 -15.37
CA LYS A 62 -18.16 5.06 -15.05
C LYS A 62 -18.90 3.83 -14.49
N ASN A 63 -18.30 2.65 -14.56
CA ASN A 63 -18.91 1.40 -14.12
C ASN A 63 -18.60 1.11 -12.65
N GLY A 64 -19.56 1.27 -11.75
CA GLY A 64 -19.40 1.01 -10.32
C GLY A 64 -20.67 1.33 -9.53
N SER A 65 -20.63 1.12 -8.22
CA SER A 65 -21.72 1.48 -7.31
C SER A 65 -21.66 2.94 -6.87
N ARG A 66 -22.83 3.53 -6.57
CA ARG A 66 -22.92 4.85 -5.96
C ARG A 66 -22.27 4.84 -4.58
N VAL A 67 -21.69 5.97 -4.19
CA VAL A 67 -21.11 6.17 -2.86
C VAL A 67 -21.51 7.53 -2.31
N CYS A 68 -21.43 7.69 -1.00
CA CYS A 68 -21.64 8.95 -0.31
C CYS A 68 -20.34 9.47 0.33
N SER A 69 -20.26 10.80 0.43
CA SER A 69 -19.18 11.54 1.07
C SER A 69 -19.69 12.33 2.27
N THR A 70 -18.79 12.69 3.18
CA THR A 70 -19.10 13.45 4.42
C THR A 70 -19.76 14.81 4.21
N ASN A 71 -19.66 15.37 3.00
CA ASN A 71 -20.36 16.60 2.60
C ASN A 71 -21.83 16.40 2.20
N GLY A 72 -22.39 15.19 2.39
CA GLY A 72 -23.76 14.84 2.01
C GLY A 72 -23.97 14.70 0.49
N LYS A 73 -22.90 14.71 -0.32
CA LYS A 73 -22.99 14.51 -1.77
C LYS A 73 -22.79 13.04 -2.13
N SER A 74 -23.66 12.55 -3.02
CA SER A 74 -23.51 11.23 -3.64
C SER A 74 -22.73 11.32 -4.94
N TYR A 75 -21.81 10.38 -5.15
CA TYR A 75 -21.01 10.23 -6.38
C TYR A 75 -21.44 8.95 -7.11
N LEU A 76 -21.27 8.91 -8.44
CA LEU A 76 -21.71 7.76 -9.25
C LEU A 76 -20.86 6.52 -8.99
N THR A 77 -19.56 6.70 -8.77
CA THR A 77 -18.62 5.62 -8.49
C THR A 77 -17.65 6.00 -7.38
N TYR A 78 -17.09 4.99 -6.70
CA TYR A 78 -16.07 5.20 -5.68
C TYR A 78 -14.84 5.96 -6.19
N CYS A 79 -14.38 5.67 -7.41
CA CYS A 79 -13.25 6.38 -8.02
C CYS A 79 -13.51 7.89 -8.12
N GLN A 80 -14.73 8.31 -8.46
CA GLN A 80 -15.06 9.74 -8.58
C GLN A 80 -15.00 10.45 -7.23
N GLN A 81 -15.52 9.82 -6.16
CA GLN A 81 -15.45 10.38 -4.82
C GLN A 81 -13.99 10.51 -4.37
N LYS A 82 -13.16 9.45 -4.47
CA LYS A 82 -11.74 9.51 -4.09
C LYS A 82 -10.91 10.44 -4.97
N SER A 83 -11.23 10.56 -6.25
CA SER A 83 -10.62 11.54 -7.15
C SER A 83 -10.95 12.97 -6.71
N PHE A 84 -12.19 13.25 -6.33
CA PHE A 84 -12.59 14.53 -5.80
C PHE A 84 -11.94 14.81 -4.44
N GLU A 85 -11.88 13.81 -3.56
CA GLU A 85 -11.22 13.90 -2.25
C GLU A 85 -9.73 14.21 -2.39
N CYS A 86 -9.04 13.58 -3.35
CA CYS A 86 -7.65 13.87 -3.65
C CYS A 86 -7.44 15.34 -4.05
N LEU A 87 -8.39 15.93 -4.79
CA LEU A 87 -8.37 17.35 -5.17
C LEU A 87 -8.81 18.27 -4.02
N GLN A 88 -9.69 17.79 -3.15
CA GLN A 88 -10.34 18.53 -2.06
C GLN A 88 -10.40 17.64 -0.80
N PRO A 89 -9.37 17.66 0.06
CA PRO A 89 -9.19 16.69 1.16
C PRO A 89 -10.27 16.65 2.25
N ARG A 90 -11.27 17.54 2.19
CA ARG A 90 -12.36 17.62 3.19
C ARG A 90 -13.49 16.62 2.91
N ALA A 91 -13.63 16.16 1.67
CA ALA A 91 -14.75 15.32 1.23
C ALA A 91 -14.42 13.82 1.35
N LYS A 92 -14.35 13.32 2.58
CA LYS A 92 -14.01 11.91 2.89
C LYS A 92 -15.16 10.96 2.54
N PHE A 93 -14.83 9.69 2.38
CA PHE A 93 -15.82 8.63 2.19
C PHE A 93 -16.68 8.45 3.46
N LEU A 94 -17.99 8.21 3.28
CA LEU A 94 -18.93 8.01 4.38
C LEU A 94 -19.56 6.61 4.36
N ASN A 95 -20.31 6.28 3.32
CA ASN A 95 -20.96 4.98 3.18
C ASN A 95 -21.09 4.58 1.70
N ASN A 96 -21.23 3.26 1.49
CA ASN A 96 -21.57 2.71 0.20
C ASN A 96 -23.06 2.93 -0.09
N GLY A 97 -23.40 3.23 -1.34
CA GLY A 97 -24.75 3.56 -1.77
C GLY A 97 -25.07 5.05 -1.73
N THR A 98 -26.35 5.37 -1.58
CA THR A 98 -26.84 6.76 -1.51
C THR A 98 -26.63 7.35 -0.12
N CYS A 99 -26.53 8.67 -0.05
CA CYS A 99 -26.42 9.37 1.22
C CYS A 99 -27.69 9.22 2.06
N ILE A 100 -27.50 8.99 3.36
CA ILE A 100 -28.56 8.89 4.37
C ILE A 100 -28.61 10.23 5.10
N ALA A 101 -29.80 10.82 5.28
CA ALA A 101 -29.95 12.17 5.81
C ALA A 101 -29.44 12.33 7.26
N GLU A 102 -29.49 11.27 8.07
CA GLU A 102 -29.08 11.26 9.48
C GLU A 102 -27.89 10.31 9.76
N GLY A 103 -27.33 9.70 8.71
CA GLY A 103 -26.25 8.72 8.84
C GLY A 103 -24.92 9.40 9.12
N GLU A 104 -24.42 9.31 10.34
CA GLU A 104 -23.11 9.85 10.73
C GLU A 104 -22.14 8.74 11.13
N PHE A 105 -20.96 8.74 10.50
CA PHE A 105 -19.82 7.94 10.94
C PHE A 105 -18.97 8.75 11.92
N SER A 106 -18.68 8.20 13.09
CA SER A 106 -17.81 8.88 14.06
C SER A 106 -16.84 7.92 14.74
N VAL A 107 -15.63 8.42 14.99
CA VAL A 107 -14.57 7.72 15.70
C VAL A 107 -14.20 8.55 16.92
N SER A 108 -14.09 7.92 18.08
CA SER A 108 -13.68 8.60 19.32
C SER A 108 -12.80 7.71 20.18
N LEU A 109 -11.98 8.35 21.02
CA LEU A 109 -11.13 7.68 22.00
C LEU A 109 -11.77 7.78 23.39
N LYS A 110 -11.83 6.64 24.10
CA LYS A 110 -12.38 6.55 25.46
C LYS A 110 -11.33 6.00 26.43
N TYR A 111 -11.42 6.39 27.70
CA TYR A 111 -10.53 5.92 28.78
C TYR A 111 -9.04 6.23 28.57
N GLY A 112 -8.73 7.23 27.74
CA GLY A 112 -7.38 7.78 27.62
C GLY A 112 -7.11 8.84 28.68
N THR A 113 -5.85 8.99 29.09
CA THR A 113 -5.45 10.09 29.99
C THR A 113 -5.28 11.41 29.24
N THR A 114 -4.93 11.33 27.95
CA THR A 114 -4.80 12.47 27.04
C THR A 114 -5.77 12.36 25.87
N THR A 115 -5.91 13.43 25.08
CA THR A 115 -6.76 13.43 23.88
C THR A 115 -6.20 12.61 22.71
N SER A 116 -4.91 12.22 22.78
CA SER A 116 -4.22 11.46 21.75
C SER A 116 -4.13 9.97 22.05
N GLU A 117 -4.74 9.49 23.12
CA GLU A 117 -4.70 8.08 23.49
C GLU A 117 -6.05 7.59 24.01
N GLY A 118 -6.27 6.27 23.94
CA GLY A 118 -7.45 5.63 24.52
C GLY A 118 -7.87 4.39 23.74
N ILE A 119 -8.99 3.81 24.17
CA ILE A 119 -9.68 2.70 23.50
C ILE A 119 -10.53 3.26 22.36
N VAL A 120 -10.43 2.63 21.19
CA VAL A 120 -11.12 3.09 19.98
C VAL A 120 -12.59 2.67 20.01
N GLU A 121 -13.47 3.67 19.96
CA GLU A 121 -14.92 3.54 19.86
C GLU A 121 -15.39 4.07 18.50
N VAL A 122 -16.20 3.29 17.79
CA VAL A 122 -16.71 3.62 16.45
C VAL A 122 -18.23 3.59 16.45
N LYS A 123 -18.85 4.60 15.83
CA LYS A 123 -20.25 4.63 15.42
C LYS A 123 -20.32 4.42 13.91
N LEU A 124 -20.93 3.32 13.48
CA LEU A 124 -21.15 3.03 12.06
C LEU A 124 -22.36 3.83 11.56
N VAL A 125 -22.39 4.14 10.26
CA VAL A 125 -23.48 4.93 9.64
C VAL A 125 -24.85 4.27 9.81
N ASP A 126 -24.90 2.94 9.71
CA ASP A 126 -26.14 2.16 9.74
C ASP A 126 -26.60 1.79 11.17
N GLN A 127 -25.86 2.22 12.21
CA GLN A 127 -26.12 1.80 13.59
C GLN A 127 -25.95 2.95 14.59
N ASP A 128 -26.96 3.15 15.45
CA ASP A 128 -26.86 4.11 16.54
C ASP A 128 -25.97 3.64 17.69
N LYS A 129 -25.78 2.32 17.83
CA LYS A 129 -24.97 1.73 18.88
C LYS A 129 -23.47 1.91 18.58
N LYS A 130 -22.76 2.59 19.48
CA LYS A 130 -21.30 2.65 19.46
C LYS A 130 -20.70 1.31 19.88
N MET A 131 -19.65 0.90 19.19
CA MET A 131 -18.95 -0.36 19.44
C MET A 131 -17.45 -0.15 19.53
N PHE A 132 -16.80 -1.02 20.30
CA PHE A 132 -15.34 -1.04 20.42
C PHE A 132 -14.71 -1.95 19.37
N ILE A 133 -13.43 -1.72 19.09
CA ILE A 133 -12.62 -2.54 18.17
C ILE A 133 -11.93 -3.67 18.95
N CYS A 134 -11.82 -4.84 18.34
CA CYS A 134 -11.14 -5.99 18.93
C CYS A 134 -9.61 -5.90 18.76
N LYS A 135 -8.86 -6.16 19.83
CA LYS A 135 -7.39 -6.17 19.87
C LYS A 135 -6.75 -7.18 18.91
N LYS A 136 -7.37 -8.35 18.71
CA LYS A 136 -6.79 -9.46 17.92
C LYS A 136 -6.58 -9.15 16.44
N ALA A 137 -7.38 -8.24 15.87
CA ALA A 137 -7.28 -7.82 14.48
C ALA A 137 -6.73 -6.39 14.33
N TRP A 138 -6.30 -5.78 15.43
CA TRP A 138 -5.81 -4.41 15.44
C TRP A 138 -4.32 -4.35 15.18
N SER A 139 -3.91 -3.72 14.08
CA SER A 139 -2.51 -3.50 13.74
C SER A 139 -2.19 -2.01 13.60
N ILE A 140 -0.90 -1.70 13.41
CA ILE A 140 -0.45 -0.33 13.14
C ILE A 140 -1.09 0.25 11.86
N VAL A 141 -1.50 -0.61 10.93
CA VAL A 141 -2.13 -0.24 9.65
C VAL A 141 -3.47 0.44 9.90
N GLU A 142 -4.39 -0.23 10.61
CA GLU A 142 -5.69 0.33 10.97
C GLU A 142 -5.53 1.53 11.92
N ALA A 143 -4.57 1.47 12.83
CA ALA A 143 -4.31 2.55 13.78
C ALA A 143 -3.83 3.85 13.11
N ASN A 144 -3.01 3.77 12.07
CA ASN A 144 -2.60 4.93 11.29
C ASN A 144 -3.80 5.63 10.66
N VAL A 145 -4.74 4.87 10.08
CA VAL A 145 -5.99 5.40 9.50
C VAL A 145 -6.90 5.99 10.58
N ALA A 146 -7.00 5.34 11.73
CA ALA A 146 -7.80 5.84 12.86
C ALA A 146 -7.29 7.19 13.39
N CYS A 147 -5.97 7.30 13.59
CA CYS A 147 -5.36 8.55 14.03
C CYS A 147 -5.48 9.65 12.98
N LEU A 148 -5.40 9.30 11.69
CA LEU A 148 -5.64 10.25 10.60
C LEU A 148 -7.08 10.78 10.59
N GLU A 149 -8.07 9.93 10.88
CA GLU A 149 -9.47 10.35 11.03
C GLU A 149 -9.67 11.29 12.23
N LEU A 150 -8.98 11.03 13.34
CA LEU A 150 -8.98 11.88 14.54
C LEU A 150 -8.17 13.18 14.39
N GLY A 151 -7.55 13.42 13.24
CA GLY A 151 -6.82 14.66 12.92
C GLY A 151 -5.30 14.60 13.08
N PHE A 152 -4.74 13.48 13.53
CA PHE A 152 -3.30 13.28 13.69
C PHE A 152 -2.67 12.83 12.36
N GLN A 153 -2.14 13.79 11.59
CA GLN A 153 -1.59 13.58 10.23
C GLN A 153 -0.41 12.60 10.18
N GLN A 154 0.30 12.39 11.29
CA GLN A 154 1.47 11.51 11.36
C GLN A 154 1.10 10.05 11.68
N GLY A 155 -0.19 9.76 11.89
CA GLY A 155 -0.71 8.44 12.21
C GLY A 155 -0.48 8.02 13.66
N ALA A 156 -0.45 6.72 13.90
CA ALA A 156 -0.28 6.12 15.21
C ALA A 156 1.19 5.99 15.60
N PHE A 157 1.45 6.09 16.90
CA PHE A 157 2.74 5.79 17.53
C PHE A 157 2.75 4.37 18.11
N GLU A 158 1.70 3.99 18.85
CA GLU A 158 1.63 2.70 19.53
C GLU A 158 0.21 2.12 19.52
N VAL A 159 0.12 0.79 19.44
CA VAL A 159 -1.16 0.03 19.35
C VAL A 159 -1.33 -1.01 20.48
N GLN A 160 -0.33 -1.19 21.33
CA GLN A 160 -0.29 -2.25 22.34
C GLN A 160 -0.51 -1.74 23.78
N LYS A 161 -0.74 -0.44 23.96
CA LYS A 161 -1.00 0.16 25.27
C LYS A 161 -2.36 -0.31 25.80
N SER A 162 -2.35 -0.92 26.99
CA SER A 162 -3.57 -1.23 27.75
C SER A 162 -4.00 0.01 28.53
N PHE A 163 -5.30 0.31 28.50
CA PHE A 163 -5.90 1.37 29.30
C PHE A 163 -6.73 0.74 30.41
N GLU A 164 -6.65 1.31 31.61
CA GLU A 164 -7.47 0.86 32.74
C GLU A 164 -8.92 1.27 32.48
N VAL A 165 -9.80 0.28 32.41
CA VAL A 165 -11.25 0.48 32.27
C VAL A 165 -11.87 0.37 33.67
N PRO A 166 -12.67 1.35 34.13
CA PRO A 166 -13.31 1.27 35.45
C PRO A 166 -14.17 0.01 35.61
N GLU A 167 -14.04 -0.69 36.74
CA GLU A 167 -14.73 -1.96 37.01
C GLU A 167 -16.27 -1.86 36.99
N ASP A 168 -16.84 -0.68 37.21
CA ASP A 168 -18.29 -0.43 37.22
C ASP A 168 -18.94 -0.40 35.83
N LEU A 169 -18.14 -0.32 34.76
CA LEU A 169 -18.64 -0.50 33.41
C LEU A 169 -18.78 -1.99 33.14
N HIS A 170 -19.95 -2.51 33.48
CA HIS A 170 -20.51 -3.68 32.81
C HIS A 170 -20.62 -3.36 31.31
N VAL A 171 -19.50 -3.49 30.58
CA VAL A 171 -19.53 -3.62 29.12
C VAL A 171 -20.12 -5.01 28.86
N ASN A 172 -21.43 -5.12 29.05
CA ASN A 172 -22.25 -6.30 28.75
C ASN A 172 -22.19 -6.66 27.24
N SER A 173 -21.54 -5.82 26.44
CA SER A 173 -21.29 -6.07 25.04
C SER A 173 -20.04 -6.94 24.91
N THR A 174 -20.23 -8.26 24.91
CA THR A 174 -19.25 -9.26 24.40
C THR A 174 -19.00 -9.12 22.89
N GLU A 175 -19.34 -7.97 22.31
CA GLU A 175 -19.33 -7.71 20.87
C GLU A 175 -18.32 -6.59 20.59
N CYS A 176 -17.42 -6.85 19.66
CA CYS A 176 -16.48 -5.87 19.16
C CYS A 176 -16.32 -6.04 17.64
N LEU A 177 -15.71 -5.05 17.01
CA LEU A 177 -15.48 -5.00 15.57
C LEU A 177 -14.05 -5.42 15.23
N HIS A 178 -13.91 -6.41 14.34
CA HIS A 178 -12.66 -6.64 13.62
C HIS A 178 -12.60 -5.65 12.46
N VAL A 179 -11.54 -4.85 12.41
CA VAL A 179 -11.31 -3.88 11.33
C VAL A 179 -10.16 -4.38 10.49
N HIS A 180 -10.32 -4.33 9.17
CA HIS A 180 -9.21 -4.60 8.24
C HIS A 180 -9.11 -3.48 7.21
N CYS A 181 -7.96 -2.82 7.22
CA CYS A 181 -7.57 -1.76 6.28
C CYS A 181 -6.35 -2.21 5.45
N ARG A 182 -6.09 -1.51 4.35
CA ARG A 182 -4.86 -1.61 3.55
C ARG A 182 -3.74 -0.73 4.12
N GLY A 183 -4.09 0.43 4.68
CA GLY A 183 -3.18 1.39 5.33
C GLY A 183 -2.95 2.70 4.57
N LEU A 184 -3.72 2.97 3.52
CA LEU A 184 -3.66 4.21 2.73
C LEU A 184 -5.03 4.91 2.64
N GLU A 185 -6.02 4.37 3.33
CA GLU A 185 -7.35 4.96 3.50
C GLU A 185 -7.25 6.27 4.28
N THR A 186 -8.18 7.19 4.02
CA THR A 186 -8.22 8.50 4.67
C THR A 186 -9.25 8.58 5.79
N SER A 187 -10.19 7.63 5.83
CA SER A 187 -11.13 7.37 6.92
C SER A 187 -11.29 5.88 7.18
N LEU A 188 -11.57 5.50 8.43
CA LEU A 188 -11.92 4.13 8.79
C LEU A 188 -13.23 3.65 8.12
N ALA A 189 -14.08 4.55 7.65
CA ALA A 189 -15.31 4.20 6.93
C ALA A 189 -15.04 3.42 5.63
N GLU A 190 -13.84 3.53 5.06
CA GLU A 190 -13.42 2.79 3.86
C GLU A 190 -13.03 1.33 4.18
N CYS A 191 -12.71 1.03 5.44
CA CYS A 191 -12.23 -0.28 5.85
C CYS A 191 -13.37 -1.28 6.05
N THR A 192 -13.03 -2.57 6.06
CA THR A 192 -14.01 -3.60 6.42
C THR A 192 -14.21 -3.69 7.92
N PHE A 193 -15.47 -3.81 8.32
CA PHE A 193 -15.87 -4.11 9.69
C PHE A 193 -16.56 -5.47 9.75
N ILE A 194 -16.06 -6.36 10.62
CA ILE A 194 -16.66 -7.67 10.87
C ILE A 194 -17.00 -7.76 12.35
N LYS A 195 -18.29 -7.91 12.65
CA LYS A 195 -18.75 -8.10 14.04
C LYS A 195 -18.28 -9.46 14.55
N LYS A 196 -17.60 -9.48 15.69
CA LYS A 196 -17.14 -10.69 16.38
C LYS A 196 -17.52 -10.65 17.85
N ARG A 197 -17.58 -11.84 18.46
CA ARG A 197 -17.78 -11.99 19.89
C ARG A 197 -16.44 -12.18 20.59
N THR A 198 -16.22 -11.45 21.68
CA THR A 198 -15.07 -11.62 22.58
C THR A 198 -15.50 -12.26 23.89
N LYS A 199 -14.57 -12.98 24.51
CA LYS A 199 -14.79 -13.63 25.80
C LYS A 199 -14.60 -12.65 26.96
N ASN A 200 -13.68 -11.68 26.83
CA ASN A 200 -13.29 -10.74 27.89
C ASN A 200 -13.18 -9.28 27.37
N TYR A 201 -13.33 -8.31 28.28
CA TYR A 201 -13.18 -6.87 28.04
C TYR A 201 -11.72 -6.41 27.85
N GLN A 202 -10.74 -7.21 28.27
CA GLN A 202 -9.31 -6.93 28.09
C GLN A 202 -8.84 -7.08 26.62
N ASP A 203 -9.71 -7.57 25.75
CA ASP A 203 -9.46 -7.76 24.31
C ASP A 203 -9.87 -6.54 23.46
N LEU A 204 -10.01 -5.35 24.04
CA LEU A 204 -10.31 -4.12 23.30
C LEU A 204 -9.03 -3.44 22.75
N ALA A 205 -9.16 -2.82 21.59
CA ALA A 205 -8.05 -2.16 20.91
C ALA A 205 -7.81 -0.74 21.45
N GLY A 206 -6.60 -0.53 21.97
CA GLY A 206 -6.08 0.79 22.33
C GLY A 206 -5.23 1.39 21.22
N VAL A 207 -5.18 2.72 21.16
CA VAL A 207 -4.27 3.45 20.27
C VAL A 207 -3.66 4.64 20.99
N VAL A 208 -2.41 4.94 20.66
CA VAL A 208 -1.72 6.19 21.00
C VAL A 208 -1.34 6.85 19.68
N CYS A 209 -1.96 7.98 19.38
CA CYS A 209 -1.65 8.78 18.21
C CYS A 209 -0.35 9.56 18.40
N TYR A 210 0.39 9.72 17.32
CA TYR A 210 1.70 10.36 17.35
C TYR A 210 1.58 11.86 17.63
N THR A 211 2.36 12.37 18.58
CA THR A 211 2.48 13.81 18.87
C THR A 211 3.95 14.19 18.97
N GLN A 212 4.32 15.44 18.70
CA GLN A 212 5.73 15.87 18.66
C GLN A 212 6.48 15.68 20.01
N ASN A 213 5.73 15.57 21.12
CA ASN A 213 6.28 15.33 22.46
C ASN A 213 6.62 13.85 22.73
N THR A 214 6.28 12.91 21.85
CA THR A 214 6.59 11.47 22.04
C THR A 214 8.00 11.09 21.60
N VAL A 215 8.84 12.06 21.23
CA VAL A 215 10.20 11.80 20.73
C VAL A 215 11.16 11.59 21.90
N SER A 216 11.46 10.32 22.17
CA SER A 216 12.74 9.95 22.80
C SER A 216 13.77 9.76 21.69
N SER A 217 14.81 10.59 21.69
CA SER A 217 16.00 10.45 20.84
C SER A 217 16.73 9.15 21.20
N ALA A 218 16.23 8.02 20.74
CA ALA A 218 16.93 6.75 20.80
C ALA A 218 17.88 6.64 19.59
N ASN A 219 19.09 6.14 19.84
CA ASN A 219 20.14 5.95 18.85
C ASN A 219 19.73 5.03 17.67
N ASP A 220 18.64 4.27 17.80
CA ASP A 220 18.11 3.32 16.80
C ASP A 220 16.71 3.73 16.28
N SER A 221 16.51 5.02 15.98
CA SER A 221 15.24 5.52 15.41
C SER A 221 15.37 5.84 13.91
N PHE A 222 14.33 5.51 13.15
CA PHE A 222 14.17 5.86 11.75
C PHE A 222 13.12 6.96 11.62
N ARG A 223 13.42 7.98 10.82
CA ARG A 223 12.52 9.11 10.55
C ARG A 223 11.79 8.90 9.23
N CYS A 224 10.47 8.74 9.29
CA CYS A 224 9.56 8.70 8.14
C CYS A 224 9.55 10.04 7.38
N VAL A 225 9.06 10.05 6.13
CA VAL A 225 8.95 11.28 5.33
C VAL A 225 7.95 12.26 5.94
N ASN A 226 6.83 11.77 6.49
CA ASN A 226 5.88 12.56 7.29
C ASN A 226 6.42 13.09 8.64
N GLY A 227 7.68 12.78 8.98
CA GLY A 227 8.35 13.26 10.19
C GLY A 227 8.11 12.42 11.45
N LYS A 228 7.35 11.32 11.37
CA LYS A 228 7.21 10.35 12.47
C LYS A 228 8.52 9.61 12.71
N TYR A 229 8.84 9.33 13.96
CA TYR A 229 9.95 8.45 14.34
C TYR A 229 9.43 7.06 14.70
N ILE A 230 10.01 6.03 14.09
CA ILE A 230 9.74 4.63 14.40
C ILE A 230 11.04 3.91 14.78
N PRO A 231 10.98 2.83 15.56
CA PRO A 231 12.17 2.03 15.85
C PRO A 231 12.80 1.47 14.57
N GLN A 232 14.12 1.46 14.44
CA GLN A 232 14.78 0.97 13.23
C GLN A 232 14.41 -0.48 12.92
N LYS A 233 14.07 -1.32 13.91
CA LYS A 233 13.55 -2.70 13.72
C LYS A 233 12.23 -2.78 12.94
N LYS A 234 11.48 -1.67 12.84
CA LYS A 234 10.21 -1.59 12.14
C LYS A 234 10.37 -1.29 10.65
N THR A 235 11.54 -0.86 10.19
CA THR A 235 11.75 -0.65 8.75
C THR A 235 11.86 -1.97 7.99
N CYS A 236 11.43 -1.95 6.72
CA CYS A 236 11.52 -3.05 5.79
C CYS A 236 10.90 -4.36 6.31
N ASN A 237 9.79 -4.32 7.03
CA ASN A 237 9.15 -5.49 7.63
C ASN A 237 7.88 -5.95 6.87
N GLY A 238 7.54 -5.28 5.76
CA GLY A 238 6.34 -5.47 4.96
C GLY A 238 5.08 -4.83 5.56
N VAL A 239 5.20 -3.95 6.56
CA VAL A 239 4.10 -3.26 7.23
C VAL A 239 4.33 -1.76 7.13
N ASN A 240 3.29 -1.01 6.76
CA ASN A 240 3.34 0.44 6.70
C ASN A 240 3.25 1.02 8.13
N ASP A 241 4.34 1.00 8.89
CA ASP A 241 4.39 1.61 10.22
C ASP A 241 4.35 3.15 10.09
N CYS A 242 4.95 3.74 9.05
CA CYS A 242 4.96 5.20 8.84
C CYS A 242 3.58 5.81 8.52
N GLY A 243 2.72 5.09 7.80
CA GLY A 243 1.43 5.56 7.28
C GLY A 243 1.50 6.06 5.83
N ASP A 244 2.68 6.46 5.35
CA ASP A 244 2.93 6.94 3.98
C ASP A 244 3.82 5.99 3.15
N GLN A 245 4.12 4.79 3.66
CA GLN A 245 5.01 3.76 3.13
C GLN A 245 6.51 4.08 3.14
N SER A 246 6.95 5.18 3.75
CA SER A 246 8.38 5.60 3.73
C SER A 246 9.36 4.53 4.22
N ASP A 247 8.95 3.71 5.17
CA ASP A 247 9.73 2.65 5.82
C ASP A 247 9.92 1.38 4.98
N GLU A 248 9.17 1.24 3.88
CA GLU A 248 9.10 0.01 3.08
C GLU A 248 9.58 0.19 1.62
N LEU A 249 9.93 1.40 1.18
CA LEU A 249 10.23 1.73 -0.24
C LEU A 249 11.73 1.73 -0.61
N CYS A 250 12.61 1.67 0.38
CA CYS A 250 14.06 1.78 0.22
C CYS A 250 14.80 0.61 0.87
N CYS A 251 14.38 -0.61 0.55
CA CYS A 251 14.85 -1.84 1.18
C CYS A 251 15.75 -2.67 0.25
N LYS A 252 16.92 -3.09 0.74
CA LYS A 252 17.80 -4.10 0.10
C LYS A 252 17.40 -5.53 0.47
N GLY A 253 16.69 -5.68 1.58
CA GLY A 253 16.17 -6.93 2.08
C GLY A 253 15.03 -6.66 3.05
N CYS A 254 14.12 -7.61 3.20
CA CYS A 254 13.01 -7.48 4.14
C CYS A 254 13.24 -8.31 5.42
N ARG A 255 12.67 -7.83 6.53
CA ARG A 255 12.67 -8.49 7.83
C ARG A 255 11.49 -9.45 7.95
N GLY A 256 11.68 -10.51 8.72
CA GLY A 256 10.62 -11.47 9.00
C GLY A 256 10.25 -12.27 7.76
N LYS A 257 8.95 -12.38 7.49
CA LYS A 257 8.45 -13.22 6.40
C LYS A 257 8.12 -12.44 5.13
N SER A 258 8.08 -11.11 5.14
CA SER A 258 7.65 -10.26 4.01
C SER A 258 8.40 -10.51 2.69
N PHE A 259 7.76 -10.16 1.58
CA PHE A 259 8.29 -10.37 0.23
C PHE A 259 9.04 -9.12 -0.27
N LEU A 260 10.21 -9.32 -0.88
CA LEU A 260 11.04 -8.27 -1.45
C LEU A 260 10.80 -8.18 -2.97
N CYS A 261 10.31 -7.05 -3.44
CA CYS A 261 10.31 -6.69 -4.84
C CYS A 261 11.73 -6.35 -5.32
N LYS A 262 12.04 -6.62 -6.59
CA LYS A 262 13.29 -6.21 -7.26
C LYS A 262 13.48 -4.71 -7.30
N SER A 263 12.41 -3.92 -7.18
CA SER A 263 12.43 -2.47 -7.05
C SER A 263 12.96 -1.97 -5.68
N GLY A 264 13.22 -2.88 -4.74
CA GLY A 264 13.65 -2.56 -3.38
C GLY A 264 12.48 -2.14 -2.48
N VAL A 265 11.30 -2.72 -2.71
CA VAL A 265 10.07 -2.50 -1.92
C VAL A 265 9.73 -3.77 -1.15
N CYS A 266 9.35 -3.63 0.12
CA CYS A 266 8.90 -4.74 0.94
C CYS A 266 7.37 -4.74 1.04
N ILE A 267 6.75 -5.89 0.75
CA ILE A 267 5.29 -6.07 0.81
C ILE A 267 4.91 -7.20 1.78
N PRO A 268 3.71 -7.16 2.39
CA PRO A 268 3.21 -8.27 3.19
C PRO A 268 3.14 -9.58 2.39
N ASN A 269 3.41 -10.72 3.01
CA ASN A 269 3.29 -12.02 2.30
C ASN A 269 1.88 -12.34 1.81
N LYS A 270 0.85 -11.82 2.49
CA LYS A 270 -0.55 -11.95 2.05
C LYS A 270 -0.81 -11.28 0.69
N TYR A 271 0.14 -10.48 0.19
CA TYR A 271 0.04 -9.81 -1.10
C TYR A 271 0.69 -10.58 -2.24
N LYS A 272 1.41 -11.66 -1.94
CA LYS A 272 1.86 -12.57 -2.98
C LYS A 272 0.69 -13.43 -3.44
N CYS A 273 0.47 -13.51 -4.76
CA CYS A 273 -0.61 -14.29 -5.37
C CYS A 273 -2.00 -13.84 -4.92
N ASN A 274 -2.21 -12.52 -4.76
CA ASN A 274 -3.47 -11.95 -4.27
C ASN A 274 -4.37 -11.38 -5.39
N GLY A 275 -4.01 -11.59 -6.65
CA GLY A 275 -4.72 -11.09 -7.84
C GLY A 275 -4.44 -9.62 -8.18
N GLU A 276 -3.59 -8.93 -7.41
CA GLU A 276 -3.19 -7.55 -7.63
C GLU A 276 -1.68 -7.43 -7.81
N LEU A 277 -1.24 -6.75 -8.88
CA LEU A 277 0.17 -6.35 -9.01
C LEU A 277 0.51 -5.27 -7.97
N ASP A 278 1.24 -5.63 -6.94
CA ASP A 278 1.74 -4.75 -5.88
C ASP A 278 3.19 -4.32 -6.17
N CYS A 279 4.05 -5.21 -6.68
CA CYS A 279 5.39 -4.85 -7.17
C CYS A 279 5.33 -4.23 -8.58
N ILE A 280 6.06 -3.14 -8.83
CA ILE A 280 6.14 -2.53 -10.19
C ILE A 280 6.71 -3.48 -11.26
N THR A 281 7.51 -4.45 -10.82
CA THR A 281 8.11 -5.51 -11.65
C THR A 281 7.19 -6.73 -11.81
N GLY A 282 6.11 -6.82 -11.03
CA GLY A 282 5.02 -7.79 -11.14
C GLY A 282 5.35 -9.24 -10.76
N GLU A 283 6.48 -9.49 -10.11
CA GLU A 283 6.95 -10.83 -9.71
C GLU A 283 6.19 -11.48 -8.56
N ASP A 284 5.43 -10.68 -7.82
CA ASP A 284 4.54 -11.09 -6.74
C ASP A 284 3.37 -11.96 -7.23
N GLU A 285 2.96 -11.78 -8.48
CA GLU A 285 1.84 -12.51 -9.10
C GLU A 285 2.28 -13.56 -10.14
N ILE A 286 3.58 -13.92 -10.17
CA ILE A 286 4.12 -14.94 -11.10
C ILE A 286 4.19 -16.31 -10.41
N GLY A 287 3.72 -17.36 -11.09
CA GLY A 287 3.85 -18.74 -10.63
C GLY A 287 2.87 -19.13 -9.51
N CYS A 288 1.75 -18.41 -9.43
CA CYS A 288 0.67 -18.67 -8.48
C CYS A 288 -0.18 -19.85 -8.93
N LYS A 289 -0.61 -20.69 -7.97
CA LYS A 289 -1.69 -21.67 -8.20
C LYS A 289 -3.02 -20.95 -7.97
N GLU A 290 -4.04 -21.27 -8.77
CA GLU A 290 -5.36 -20.68 -8.58
C GLU A 290 -5.91 -21.07 -7.20
N GLU A 291 -5.91 -20.13 -6.26
CA GLU A 291 -6.65 -20.22 -5.01
C GLU A 291 -7.81 -19.23 -5.04
N THR A 292 -8.95 -19.68 -4.51
CA THR A 292 -10.25 -19.03 -4.63
C THR A 292 -10.32 -17.76 -3.78
N GLU A 293 -10.64 -16.62 -4.42
CA GLU A 293 -10.85 -15.34 -3.73
C GLU A 293 -12.07 -15.38 -2.81
N LEU A 294 -11.88 -14.99 -1.54
CA LEU A 294 -12.98 -14.70 -0.62
C LEU A 294 -13.53 -13.30 -0.94
N LEU A 295 -14.66 -13.24 -1.65
CA LEU A 295 -15.40 -12.01 -1.91
C LEU A 295 -15.97 -11.47 -0.59
N THR A 296 -15.25 -10.54 0.03
CA THR A 296 -15.84 -9.61 1.00
C THR A 296 -16.16 -8.32 0.26
N ALA A 297 -17.40 -7.85 0.37
CA ALA A 297 -17.79 -6.53 -0.12
C ALA A 297 -17.04 -5.47 0.70
N ASN A 298 -15.92 -4.97 0.15
CA ASN A 298 -15.07 -3.94 0.75
C ASN A 298 -14.75 -2.86 -0.30
N MET A 299 -14.54 -1.62 0.12
CA MET A 299 -14.05 -0.56 -0.75
C MET A 299 -12.63 -0.84 -1.27
N ASP A 300 -11.80 -1.62 -0.55
CA ASP A 300 -10.54 -2.14 -1.10
C ASP A 300 -10.75 -3.13 -2.26
N ALA A 301 -11.79 -3.96 -2.20
CA ALA A 301 -12.15 -4.86 -3.29
C ALA A 301 -12.66 -4.06 -4.52
N GLU A 302 -13.47 -3.02 -4.29
CA GLU A 302 -13.90 -2.12 -5.38
C GLU A 302 -12.70 -1.36 -5.97
N ARG A 303 -11.71 -0.95 -5.16
CA ARG A 303 -10.45 -0.37 -5.65
C ARG A 303 -9.70 -1.35 -6.56
N LYS A 304 -9.55 -2.62 -6.16
CA LYS A 304 -8.95 -3.68 -7.00
C LYS A 304 -9.71 -3.85 -8.31
N ARG A 305 -11.04 -3.87 -8.27
CA ARG A 305 -11.91 -3.92 -9.45
C ARG A 305 -11.71 -2.72 -10.37
N ILE A 306 -11.63 -1.50 -9.84
CA ILE A 306 -11.37 -0.30 -10.66
C ILE A 306 -9.99 -0.40 -11.33
N LYS A 307 -8.97 -0.92 -10.63
CA LYS A 307 -7.62 -1.13 -11.19
C LYS A 307 -7.64 -2.08 -12.39
N SER A 308 -8.48 -3.12 -12.37
CA SER A 308 -8.59 -4.08 -13.49
C SER A 308 -9.30 -3.51 -14.72
N LEU A 309 -10.13 -2.47 -14.54
CA LEU A 309 -10.82 -1.73 -15.62
C LEU A 309 -9.93 -0.70 -16.32
N LEU A 310 -8.73 -0.41 -15.78
CA LEU A 310 -7.81 0.53 -16.41
C LEU A 310 -7.28 -0.01 -17.75
N PRO A 311 -7.01 0.87 -18.73
CA PRO A 311 -6.55 0.44 -20.05
C PRO A 311 -5.22 -0.30 -19.94
N LYS A 312 -5.19 -1.54 -20.40
CA LYS A 312 -3.97 -2.36 -20.46
C LYS A 312 -3.22 -2.02 -21.74
N LEU A 313 -1.95 -1.65 -21.62
CA LEU A 313 -1.07 -1.43 -22.77
C LEU A 313 -0.47 -2.76 -23.22
N SER A 314 -0.76 -3.17 -24.46
CA SER A 314 -0.11 -4.33 -25.07
C SER A 314 1.28 -3.93 -25.55
N CYS A 315 2.31 -4.21 -24.75
CA CYS A 315 3.71 -3.97 -25.08
C CYS A 315 4.53 -5.25 -24.88
N GLY A 316 5.43 -5.58 -25.81
CA GLY A 316 6.29 -6.77 -25.70
C GLY A 316 5.55 -8.12 -25.70
N VAL A 317 4.27 -8.14 -26.10
CA VAL A 317 3.44 -9.35 -26.12
C VAL A 317 3.92 -10.27 -27.24
N LYS A 318 4.27 -11.52 -26.91
CA LYS A 318 4.54 -12.54 -27.93
C LYS A 318 3.23 -12.83 -28.69
N PRO A 319 3.16 -12.59 -30.01
CA PRO A 319 1.95 -12.92 -30.75
C PRO A 319 1.72 -14.43 -30.72
N ILE A 320 0.51 -14.85 -30.32
CA ILE A 320 0.09 -16.26 -30.27
C ILE A 320 -0.17 -16.82 -31.68
N ARG A 321 -0.11 -16.00 -32.73
CA ARG A 321 -0.28 -16.50 -34.10
C ARG A 321 0.97 -17.28 -34.53
N PRO A 322 0.85 -18.57 -34.93
CA PRO A 322 1.91 -19.19 -35.70
C PRO A 322 2.01 -18.41 -37.01
N THR A 323 3.04 -17.57 -37.16
CA THR A 323 3.41 -17.03 -38.47
C THR A 323 3.65 -18.22 -39.38
N ARG A 324 2.75 -18.44 -40.35
CA ARG A 324 2.91 -19.47 -41.39
C ARG A 324 4.19 -19.13 -42.15
N ARG A 325 5.29 -19.83 -41.83
CA ARG A 325 6.58 -19.63 -42.49
C ARG A 325 6.41 -20.02 -43.96
N LYS A 326 6.46 -19.07 -44.88
CA LYS A 326 6.75 -19.41 -46.28
C LYS A 326 8.18 -19.92 -46.33
N ARG A 327 8.36 -21.16 -46.77
CA ARG A 327 9.66 -21.78 -47.01
C ARG A 327 10.35 -20.99 -48.13
N VAL A 328 11.42 -20.26 -47.81
CA VAL A 328 12.38 -19.81 -48.83
C VAL A 328 13.20 -21.03 -49.20
N VAL A 329 13.16 -21.42 -50.47
CA VAL A 329 14.00 -22.50 -50.99
C VAL A 329 15.40 -21.92 -51.20
N GLY A 330 16.40 -22.38 -50.43
CA GLY A 330 17.82 -22.10 -50.70
C GLY A 330 18.63 -21.34 -49.63
N GLY A 331 18.30 -21.37 -48.34
CA GLY A 331 19.13 -20.77 -47.28
C GLY A 331 19.17 -21.59 -45.97
N LYS A 332 20.25 -21.45 -45.19
CA LYS A 332 20.37 -22.08 -43.86
C LYS A 332 19.28 -21.53 -42.92
N PRO A 333 18.65 -22.37 -42.08
CA PRO A 333 17.64 -21.91 -41.12
C PRO A 333 18.27 -20.92 -40.13
N ALA A 334 17.66 -19.75 -39.98
CA ALA A 334 18.07 -18.78 -38.98
C ALA A 334 17.77 -19.33 -37.57
N GLU A 335 18.80 -19.43 -36.74
CA GLU A 335 18.62 -19.67 -35.30
C GLU A 335 17.90 -18.46 -34.68
N ILE A 336 16.97 -18.75 -33.76
CA ILE A 336 16.15 -17.73 -33.10
C ILE A 336 17.04 -16.99 -32.09
N MET A 337 17.69 -15.92 -32.53
CA MET A 337 18.29 -14.96 -31.62
C MET A 337 17.20 -13.96 -31.20
N TYR A 338 16.78 -14.05 -29.95
CA TYR A 338 15.74 -13.22 -29.34
C TYR A 338 16.21 -11.76 -29.23
N VAL A 339 15.92 -10.95 -30.25
CA VAL A 339 16.02 -9.49 -30.10
C VAL A 339 14.79 -8.83 -30.68
N HIS A 340 13.79 -8.58 -29.82
CA HIS A 340 12.52 -7.97 -30.22
C HIS A 340 12.52 -6.42 -30.19
N PHE A 341 13.65 -5.79 -29.84
CA PHE A 341 13.78 -4.32 -29.76
C PHE A 341 15.14 -3.79 -30.26
N HIS A 342 15.61 -4.25 -31.42
CA HIS A 342 16.57 -3.46 -32.19
C HIS A 342 15.82 -2.70 -33.28
N ILE A 343 15.65 -1.38 -33.10
CA ILE A 343 15.48 -0.50 -34.25
C ILE A 343 16.84 -0.53 -34.97
N CYS A 344 16.92 -1.26 -36.07
CA CYS A 344 18.14 -1.36 -36.86
C CYS A 344 18.35 -0.03 -37.62
N CYS A 345 19.07 0.93 -37.02
CA CYS A 345 19.41 2.22 -37.63
C CYS A 345 20.50 2.12 -38.73
N LEU A 346 20.59 1.00 -39.44
CA LEU A 346 21.67 0.72 -40.39
C LEU A 346 21.17 0.49 -41.82
N VAL A 347 20.17 1.26 -42.26
CA VAL A 347 19.69 1.28 -43.66
C VAL A 347 19.80 2.67 -44.31
N LEU A 348 20.23 3.71 -43.59
CA LEU A 348 20.28 5.08 -44.13
C LEU A 348 21.68 5.62 -44.49
N ILE A 349 22.74 4.79 -44.42
CA ILE A 349 24.10 5.21 -44.82
C ILE A 349 24.53 4.65 -46.19
N PHE A 350 23.84 3.64 -46.75
CA PHE A 350 24.25 3.03 -48.03
C PHE A 350 23.45 3.46 -49.28
N LEU A 351 22.41 4.27 -49.14
CA LEU A 351 21.58 4.71 -50.28
C LEU A 351 21.91 6.13 -50.81
N THR A 352 22.91 6.81 -50.25
CA THR A 352 23.44 8.08 -50.80
C THR A 352 24.74 7.93 -51.60
N ALA A 353 25.28 6.71 -51.74
CA ALA A 353 26.55 6.46 -52.47
C ALA A 353 26.39 5.86 -53.89
N LEU A 354 25.16 5.59 -54.35
CA LEU A 354 24.92 4.97 -55.67
C LEU A 354 23.85 5.71 -56.51
N ARG A 355 23.78 7.03 -56.40
CA ARG A 355 22.99 7.87 -57.32
C ARG A 355 23.85 9.00 -57.87
N GLY A 356 24.89 8.60 -58.60
CA GLY A 356 25.84 9.53 -59.21
C GLY A 356 26.62 8.84 -60.30
N LYS A 357 25.92 8.38 -61.34
CA LYS A 357 26.41 8.22 -62.72
C LYS A 357 25.32 7.60 -63.60
N TYR A 358 25.26 8.11 -64.82
CA TYR A 358 24.56 7.66 -66.03
C TYR A 358 23.32 8.44 -66.47
N PHE A 359 23.62 9.44 -67.33
CA PHE A 359 22.98 9.85 -68.60
C PHE A 359 21.60 10.53 -68.53
N VAL A 360 21.32 11.56 -69.33
CA VAL A 360 21.49 11.65 -70.80
C VAL A 360 21.70 13.12 -71.24
N ASP A 361 22.55 13.32 -72.26
CA ASP A 361 22.58 14.49 -73.16
C ASP A 361 21.27 14.65 -73.93
#